data_AF-A0A4Q5AT57-F1
#
_entry.id   AF-A0A4Q5AT57-F1
#
_cell.length_a   1.000
_cell.length_b   1.000
_cell.length_c   1.000
_cell.angle_alpha   90.00
_cell.angle_beta   90.00
_cell.angle_gamma   90.00
#
_symmetry.space_group_name_H-M   'P 1'
#
loop_
_entity.id
_entity.type
_entity.pdbx_description
1 polymer ?
#
loop_
_entity_poly.entity_id
_entity_poly.type
_entity_poly.pdbx_seq_one_letter_code
_entity_poly.pdbx_strand_id
1 'polypeptide(L)' 'MSISEERSSRYTFESGQLTPVTDPEELKRIHEKTGVHPLPADEQTWIAGQWKLRFDTDPELSTFKLSDEYRRLKAQGKI' A
#
# COMPACT_ATOMS: atom_id res chain seq x y z
N MET A 1 -14.61 14.38 17.82
CA MET A 1 -13.41 15.14 18.24
C MET A 1 -12.97 15.99 17.08
N SER A 2 -12.92 17.31 17.23
CA SER A 2 -12.46 18.24 16.19
C SER A 2 -10.94 18.43 16.34
N ILE A 3 -10.20 18.08 15.30
CA ILE A 3 -8.76 18.36 15.22
C ILE A 3 -8.64 19.81 14.73
N SER A 4 -7.80 20.65 15.37
CA SER A 4 -7.58 22.02 14.87
C SER A 4 -6.96 21.99 13.47
N GLU A 5 -7.29 22.97 12.63
CA GLU A 5 -6.71 23.09 11.27
C GLU A 5 -5.18 23.06 11.29
N GLU A 6 -4.56 23.67 12.30
CA GLU A 6 -3.10 23.68 12.52
C GLU A 6 -2.52 22.29 12.84
N ARG A 7 -3.32 21.39 13.44
CA ARG A 7 -2.93 19.99 13.64
C ARG A 7 -3.19 19.17 12.39
N SER A 8 -4.22 19.48 11.60
CA SER A 8 -4.53 18.81 10.34
C SER A 8 -3.45 19.06 9.29
N SER A 9 -2.96 20.30 9.18
CA SER A 9 -1.92 20.69 8.21
C SER A 9 -0.56 20.02 8.46
N ARG A 10 -0.26 19.59 9.69
CA ARG A 10 0.99 18.89 10.01
C ARG A 10 1.05 17.46 9.48
N TYR A 11 -0.10 16.83 9.27
CA TYR A 11 -0.19 15.44 8.81
C TYR A 11 -0.79 15.32 7.41
N THR A 12 -1.19 16.45 6.82
CA THR A 12 -1.71 16.53 5.46
C THR A 12 -0.61 17.10 4.58
N PHE A 13 -0.15 16.32 3.60
CA PHE A 13 0.79 16.81 2.60
C PHE A 13 0.01 17.46 1.46
N GLU A 14 0.35 18.69 1.12
CA GLU A 14 -0.15 19.35 -0.08
C GLU A 14 0.46 18.73 -1.33
N SER A 15 -0.25 18.83 -2.45
CA SER A 15 0.25 18.37 -3.74
C SER A 15 1.61 19.03 -4.06
N GLY A 16 2.62 18.22 -4.38
CA GLY A 16 3.99 18.69 -4.67
C GLY A 16 4.92 18.85 -3.46
N GLN A 17 4.44 18.65 -2.23
CA GLN A 17 5.32 18.65 -1.04
C GLN A 17 6.10 17.36 -0.85
N LEU A 18 5.72 16.29 -1.54
CA LEU A 18 6.39 15.00 -1.45
C LEU A 18 7.38 14.85 -2.61
N THR A 19 8.65 14.64 -2.29
CA THR A 19 9.65 14.18 -3.26
C THR A 19 9.69 12.65 -3.22
N PRO A 20 9.34 11.95 -4.32
CA PRO A 20 9.42 10.50 -4.34
C PRO A 20 10.88 10.06 -4.25
N VAL A 21 11.17 9.09 -3.37
CA VAL A 21 12.44 8.41 -3.34
C VAL A 21 12.43 7.37 -4.46
N THR A 22 13.22 7.60 -5.51
CA THR A 22 13.28 6.73 -6.70
C THR A 22 14.62 6.01 -6.85
N ASP A 23 15.64 6.38 -6.06
CA ASP A 23 16.94 5.70 -6.06
C ASP A 23 16.80 4.29 -5.44
N PRO A 24 17.10 3.21 -6.20
CA PRO A 24 17.01 1.84 -5.70
C PRO A 24 17.88 1.57 -4.48
N GLU A 25 19.06 2.18 -4.37
CA GLU A 25 19.96 1.97 -3.23
C GLU A 25 19.43 2.68 -1.97
N GLU A 26 18.85 3.86 -2.12
CA GLU A 26 18.16 4.54 -1.04
C GLU A 26 16.94 3.75 -0.56
N LEU A 27 16.11 3.26 -1.49
CA LEU A 27 14.98 2.39 -1.15
C LEU A 27 15.42 1.13 -0.40
N LYS A 28 16.49 0.48 -0.87
CA LYS A 28 17.07 -0.69 -0.18
C LYS A 28 17.49 -0.36 1.25
N ARG A 29 18.21 0.74 1.46
CA ARG A 29 18.60 1.21 2.81
C ARG A 29 17.39 1.49 3.69
N ILE A 30 16.34 2.11 3.14
CA ILE A 30 15.09 2.37 3.88
C ILE A 30 14.43 1.06 4.28
N HIS A 31 14.32 0.09 3.37
CA HIS A 31 13.74 -1.22 3.67
C HIS A 31 14.53 -1.95 4.76
N GLU A 32 15.87 -1.98 4.67
CA GLU A 32 16.74 -2.57 5.69
C GLU A 32 16.60 -1.87 7.05
N LYS A 33 16.55 -0.53 7.06
CA LYS A 33 16.41 0.26 8.29
C LYS A 33 15.06 0.06 8.97
N THR A 34 13.99 -0.04 8.20
CA THR A 34 12.61 -0.12 8.71
C THR A 34 12.14 -1.55 8.92
N GLY A 35 12.78 -2.53 8.28
CA GLY A 35 12.29 -3.91 8.19
C GLY A 35 11.04 -4.06 7.33
N VAL A 36 10.57 -2.99 6.69
CA VAL A 36 9.37 -2.97 5.87
C VAL A 36 9.78 -3.15 4.41
N HIS A 37 9.42 -4.30 3.85
CA HIS A 37 9.63 -4.59 2.44
C HIS A 37 8.29 -4.56 1.71
N PRO A 38 8.22 -3.94 0.52
CA PRO A 38 7.04 -4.02 -0.32
C PRO A 38 6.77 -5.46 -0.74
N LEU A 39 5.51 -5.75 -1.02
CA LEU A 39 5.10 -7.01 -1.62
C LEU A 39 5.73 -7.16 -3.02
N PRO A 40 5.89 -8.39 -3.53
CA PRO A 40 6.25 -8.63 -4.92
C PRO A 40 5.37 -7.83 -5.89
N ALA A 41 5.96 -7.36 -6.99
CA ALA A 41 5.30 -6.41 -7.89
C ALA A 41 4.00 -6.96 -8.50
N ASP A 42 3.94 -8.25 -8.79
CA ASP A 42 2.77 -8.94 -9.31
C ASP A 42 1.65 -9.05 -8.26
N GLU A 43 2.00 -9.43 -7.03
CA GLU A 43 1.07 -9.45 -5.89
C GLU A 43 0.51 -8.05 -5.61
N GLN A 44 1.38 -7.03 -5.58
CA GLN A 44 0.97 -5.64 -5.35
C GLN A 44 0.05 -5.11 -6.46
N THR A 45 0.34 -5.44 -7.72
CA THR A 45 -0.49 -5.08 -8.88
C THR A 45 -1.88 -5.71 -8.79
N TRP A 46 -1.94 -7.00 -8.44
CA TRP A 46 -3.21 -7.71 -8.28
C TRP A 46 -4.04 -7.13 -7.13
N ILE A 47 -3.42 -6.87 -5.97
CA ILE A 47 -4.06 -6.26 -4.81
C ILE A 47 -4.64 -4.89 -5.18
N ALA A 48 -3.86 -4.03 -5.86
CA ALA A 48 -4.34 -2.72 -6.30
C ALA A 48 -5.56 -2.83 -7.25
N GLY A 49 -5.57 -3.85 -8.12
CA GLY A 49 -6.73 -4.18 -8.96
C GLY A 49 -7.96 -4.56 -8.15
N GLN A 50 -7.82 -5.43 -7.14
CA GLN A 50 -8.94 -5.83 -6.27
C GLN A 50 -9.46 -4.67 -5.41
N TRP A 51 -8.57 -3.78 -4.94
CA TRP A 51 -8.98 -2.57 -4.25
C TRP A 51 -9.91 -1.73 -5.12
N LYS A 52 -9.51 -1.44 -6.36
CA LYS A 52 -10.36 -0.66 -7.29
C LYS A 52 -11.73 -1.31 -7.55
N LEU A 53 -11.81 -2.64 -7.53
CA LEU A 53 -13.06 -3.37 -7.80
C LEU A 53 -14.00 -3.46 -6.60
N ARG A 54 -13.44 -3.55 -5.38
CA ARG A 54 -14.19 -3.90 -4.17
C ARG A 54 -14.33 -2.76 -3.16
N PHE A 55 -13.65 -1.62 -3.37
CA PHE A 55 -13.58 -0.52 -2.40
C PHE A 55 -14.94 -0.05 -1.88
N ASP A 56 -15.92 0.11 -2.77
CA ASP A 56 -17.24 0.64 -2.40
C ASP A 56 -18.19 -0.43 -1.86
N THR A 57 -17.88 -1.72 -2.02
CA THR A 57 -18.83 -2.82 -1.79
C THR A 57 -18.41 -3.77 -0.68
N ASP A 58 -17.12 -3.86 -0.37
CA ASP A 58 -16.58 -4.71 0.69
C ASP A 58 -16.12 -3.85 1.89
N PRO A 59 -16.94 -3.70 2.95
CA PRO A 59 -16.58 -2.92 4.12
C PRO A 59 -15.46 -3.55 4.95
N GLU A 60 -15.11 -4.82 4.71
CA GLU A 60 -14.01 -5.52 5.39
C GLU A 60 -12.76 -5.69 4.50
N LEU A 61 -12.70 -4.94 3.40
CA LEU A 61 -11.60 -4.99 2.46
C LEU A 61 -10.27 -4.67 3.16
N SER A 62 -9.29 -5.54 2.97
CA SER A 62 -8.00 -5.45 3.64
C SER A 62 -6.89 -5.94 2.73
N THR A 63 -5.81 -5.18 2.67
CA THR A 63 -4.60 -5.57 1.93
C THR A 63 -4.04 -6.92 2.40
N PHE A 64 -4.13 -7.23 3.69
CA PHE A 64 -3.67 -8.53 4.21
C PHE A 64 -4.55 -9.69 3.74
N LYS A 65 -5.89 -9.53 3.82
CA LYS A 65 -6.84 -10.54 3.31
C LYS A 65 -6.66 -10.77 1.81
N LEU A 66 -6.43 -9.69 1.04
CA LEU A 66 -6.17 -9.78 -0.40
C LEU A 66 -4.82 -10.45 -0.70
N SER A 67 -3.78 -10.20 0.09
CA SER A 67 -2.48 -10.89 -0.03
C SER A 67 -2.63 -12.40 0.20
N ASP A 68 -3.37 -12.81 1.24
CA ASP A 68 -3.66 -14.23 1.48
C ASP A 68 -4.50 -14.85 0.35
N GLU A 69 -5.49 -14.11 -0.18
CA GLU A 69 -6.29 -14.53 -1.33
C GLU A 69 -5.40 -14.72 -2.57
N TYR A 70 -4.52 -13.77 -2.87
CA TYR A 70 -3.57 -13.83 -3.98
C TYR A 70 -2.71 -15.10 -3.89
N ARG A 71 -2.05 -15.31 -2.74
CA ARG A 71 -1.16 -16.46 -2.53
C ARG A 71 -1.90 -17.79 -2.68
N ARG A 72 -3.13 -17.88 -2.16
CA ARG A 72 -3.99 -19.06 -2.31
C ARG A 72 -4.36 -19.30 -3.78
N LEU A 73 -4.75 -18.26 -4.51
CA LEU A 73 -5.09 -18.37 -5.94
C LEU A 73 -3.87 -18.73 -6.79
N LYS A 74 -2.71 -18.17 -6.46
CA LYS A 74 -1.42 -18.45 -7.13
C LYS A 74 -1.00 -19.90 -6.91
N ALA A 75 -1.09 -20.40 -5.69
CA ALA A 75 -0.83 -21.80 -5.36
C ALA A 75 -1.78 -22.78 -6.07
N GLN A 76 -2.99 -22.34 -6.41
CA GLN A 76 -3.97 -23.10 -7.18
C GLN A 76 -3.78 -22.97 -8.70
N GLY A 77 -2.82 -22.16 -9.17
CA GLY A 77 -2.58 -21.91 -10.60
C GLY A 77 -3.71 -21.13 -11.29
N LYS A 78 -4.53 -20.40 -10.53
CA LYS A 78 -5.65 -19.60 -11.07
C LYS A 78 -5.23 -18.22 -11.56
N ILE A 79 -4.08 -17.74 -11.09
CA ILE A 79 -3.43 -16.48 -11.45
C ILE A 79 -1.92 -16.65 -11.49
#